data_AF-A0A9E0G0R7-F1
#
_entry.id   AF-A0A9E0G0R7-F1
#
_cell.length_a   1.000
_cell.length_b   1.000
_cell.length_c   1.000
_cell.angle_alpha   90.00
_cell.angle_beta   90.00
_cell.angle_gamma   90.00
#
_symmetry.space_group_name_H-M   'P 1'
#
loop_
_entity.id
_entity.type
_entity.pdbx_description
1 polymer ?
#
loop_
_entity_poly.entity_id
_entity_poly.type
_entity_poly.pdbx_seq_one_letter_code
_entity_poly.pdbx_strand_id
1 'polypeptide(L)' 'MTTISIRIPDSLDKRLNHLSHELDRNKSYLIRQAVEEFLEDREEYLIALARLSKNEKEYTLEEVEEKLGLDH' A
#
# COMPACT_ATOMS: atom_id res chain seq x y z
N MET A 1 4.75 21.91 7.95
CA MET A 1 4.76 20.55 8.51
C MET A 1 3.67 20.48 9.56
N THR A 2 2.85 19.43 9.54
CA THR A 2 1.76 19.21 10.51
C THR A 2 2.15 18.06 11.43
N THR A 3 1.88 18.18 12.72
CA THR A 3 2.22 17.15 13.72
C THR A 3 0.95 16.45 14.19
N ILE A 4 1.00 15.12 14.24
CA ILE A 4 -0.08 14.28 14.75
C ILE A 4 0.44 13.57 16.00
N SER A 5 -0.33 13.61 17.10
CA SER A 5 -0.03 12.87 18.32
C SER A 5 -1.06 11.76 18.49
N ILE A 6 -0.58 10.53 18.64
CA ILE A 6 -1.40 9.33 18.82
C ILE A 6 -0.93 8.57 20.06
N ARG A 7 -1.87 7.91 20.75
CA ARG A 7 -1.53 6.94 21.79
C ARG A 7 -1.39 5.57 21.15
N ILE A 8 -0.30 4.89 21.46
CA ILE A 8 -0.06 3.52 21.02
C ILE A 8 0.15 2.61 22.24
N PRO A 9 -0.19 1.32 22.15
CA PRO A 9 0.14 0.36 23.20
C PRO A 9 1.65 0.22 23.40
N ASP A 10 2.10 -0.04 24.64
CA ASP A 10 3.52 -0.24 24.97
C ASP A 10 4.18 -1.35 24.15
N SER A 11 3.41 -2.38 23.79
CA SER A 11 3.89 -3.48 22.94
C SER A 11 4.27 -3.00 21.54
N LEU A 12 3.53 -2.02 20.99
CA LEU A 12 3.84 -1.44 19.68
C LEU A 12 5.06 -0.52 19.77
N ASP A 13 5.17 0.29 20.82
CA ASP A 13 6.36 1.13 21.01
C ASP A 13 7.65 0.29 21.12
N LYS A 14 7.60 -0.83 21.86
CA LYS A 14 8.74 -1.77 21.93
C LYS A 14 9.14 -2.33 20.58
N ARG A 15 8.16 -2.73 19.75
CA ARG A 15 8.42 -3.22 18.38
C ARG A 15 9.02 -2.12 17.49
N LEU A 16 8.51 -0.90 17.57
CA LEU A 16 9.04 0.25 16.83
C LEU A 16 10.46 0.61 17.26
N ASN A 17 10.77 0.55 18.56
CA ASN A 17 12.15 0.73 19.05
C ASN A 17 13.09 -0.30 18.44
N HIS A 18 12.72 -1.58 18.49
CA HIS A 18 13.55 -2.65 17.97
C HIS A 18 13.83 -2.48 16.47
N LEU A 19 12.77 -2.27 15.67
CA LEU A 19 12.90 -2.07 14.23
C LEU A 19 13.70 -0.80 13.88
N SER A 20 13.53 0.26 14.66
CA SER A 20 14.30 1.50 14.54
C SER A 20 15.80 1.28 14.69
N HIS A 21 16.21 0.41 15.62
CA HIS A 21 17.61 0.03 15.81
C HIS A 21 18.12 -0.88 14.69
N GLU A 22 17.33 -1.86 14.25
CA GLU A 22 17.74 -2.78 13.18
C GLU A 22 17.94 -2.08 11.84
N LEU A 23 17.08 -1.11 11.52
CA LEU A 23 17.13 -0.39 10.24
C LEU A 23 18.00 0.87 10.28
N ASP A 24 18.55 1.24 11.44
CA ASP A 24 19.25 2.50 11.67
C ASP A 24 18.43 3.72 11.18
N ARG A 25 17.15 3.76 11.58
CA ARG A 25 16.20 4.81 11.23
C ARG A 25 15.39 5.19 12.44
N ASN A 26 15.11 6.48 12.64
CA ASN A 26 14.29 6.92 13.78
C ASN A 26 12.82 6.46 13.65
N LYS A 27 12.13 6.33 14.78
CA LYS A 27 10.72 5.91 14.82
C LYS A 27 9.81 6.78 13.97
N SER A 28 9.99 8.10 14.00
CA SER A 28 9.15 9.03 13.24
C SER A 28 9.23 8.78 11.73
N TYR A 29 10.41 8.43 11.23
CA TYR A 29 10.62 8.02 9.85
C TYR A 29 9.83 6.75 9.53
N LEU A 30 9.95 5.71 10.37
CA LEU A 30 9.25 4.44 10.16
C LEU A 30 7.73 4.60 10.25
N ILE A 31 7.22 5.37 11.21
CA ILE A 31 5.79 5.65 11.34
C ILE A 31 5.28 6.40 10.11
N ARG A 32 6.01 7.42 9.65
CA ARG A 32 5.63 8.17 8.45
C ARG A 32 5.59 7.25 7.22
N GLN A 33 6.64 6.46 7.01
CA GLN A 33 6.71 5.53 5.88
C GLN A 33 5.56 4.51 5.92
N ALA A 34 5.28 3.91 7.08
CA ALA A 34 4.18 2.95 7.21
C ALA A 34 2.80 3.57 6.93
N VAL A 35 2.61 4.87 7.25
CA VAL A 35 1.38 5.59 6.92
C VAL A 35 1.29 5.90 5.43
N GLU A 36 2.41 6.28 4.80
CA GLU A 36 2.50 6.52 3.34
C GLU A 36 2.14 5.22 2.59
N GLU A 37 2.81 4.11 2.91
CA GLU A 37 2.55 2.78 2.31
C GLU A 37 1.10 2.32 2.52
N PHE A 38 0.57 2.48 3.74
CA PHE A 38 -0.83 2.12 4.02
C PHE A 38 -1.83 2.92 3.18
N LEU A 39 -1.57 4.20 2.95
CA LEU A 39 -2.44 5.06 2.15
C LEU A 39 -2.37 4.66 0.67
N GLU A 40 -1.16 4.44 0.14
CA GLU A 40 -0.96 3.99 -1.24
C GLU A 40 -1.69 2.67 -1.51
N ASP A 41 -1.46 1.64 -0.67
CA ASP A 41 -2.14 0.35 -0.78
C ASP A 41 -3.66 0.47 -0.71
N ARG A 42 -4.16 1.35 0.19
CA ARG A 42 -5.59 1.56 0.39
C ARG A 42 -6.22 2.26 -0.81
N GLU A 43 -5.55 3.24 -1.38
CA GLU A 43 -5.99 3.98 -2.57
C GLU A 43 -6.03 3.05 -3.79
N GLU A 44 -4.98 2.27 -4.02
CA GLU A 44 -4.94 1.29 -5.11
C GLU A 44 -6.07 0.26 -4.99
N TYR A 45 -6.27 -0.29 -3.78
CA TYR A 45 -7.35 -1.23 -3.53
C TYR A 45 -8.74 -0.62 -3.81
N LEU A 46 -8.97 0.64 -3.40
CA LEU A 46 -10.23 1.32 -3.67
C LEU A 46 -10.43 1.60 -5.17
N ILE A 47 -9.39 1.96 -5.89
CA ILE A 47 -9.44 2.12 -7.35
C ILE A 47 -9.77 0.79 -8.03
N ALA A 48 -9.13 -0.30 -7.62
CA ALA A 48 -9.40 -1.64 -8.14
C ALA A 48 -10.85 -2.06 -7.91
N LEU A 49 -11.37 -1.86 -6.69
CA LEU A 49 -12.78 -2.11 -6.37
C LEU A 49 -13.72 -1.24 -7.22
N ALA A 50 -13.41 0.04 -7.39
CA ALA A 50 -14.22 0.94 -8.20
C ALA A 50 -14.27 0.48 -9.66
N ARG A 51 -13.14 0.03 -10.22
CA ARG A 51 -13.08 -0.58 -11.56
C ARG A 51 -13.93 -1.85 -11.64
N LEU A 52 -13.80 -2.76 -10.68
CA LEU A 52 -14.59 -4.00 -10.64
C LEU A 52 -16.09 -3.74 -10.50
N SER A 53 -16.47 -2.69 -9.76
CA SER A 53 -17.88 -2.32 -9.58
C SER A 53 -18.52 -1.77 -10.86
N LYS A 54 -17.71 -1.25 -11.78
CA LYS A 54 -18.18 -0.90 -13.11
C LYS A 54 -18.22 -2.18 -13.94
N ASN A 55 -19.39 -2.50 -14.49
CA ASN A 55 -19.58 -3.64 -15.38
C ASN A 55 -18.99 -3.35 -16.77
N GLU A 56 -17.70 -3.00 -16.81
CA GLU A 56 -16.92 -2.75 -18.02
C GLU A 56 -16.63 -4.07 -18.73
N LYS A 57 -16.26 -3.99 -20.01
CA LYS A 57 -15.95 -5.18 -20.79
C LYS A 57 -14.70 -5.85 -20.21
N GLU A 58 -14.87 -7.03 -19.64
CA GLU A 58 -13.78 -7.92 -19.27
C GLU A 58 -13.19 -8.56 -20.52
N TYR A 59 -11.89 -8.80 -20.51
CA TYR A 59 -11.18 -9.49 -21.59
C TYR A 59 -10.50 -10.73 -21.01
N THR A 60 -10.53 -11.84 -21.74
CA THR A 60 -9.70 -13.00 -21.40
C THR A 60 -8.24 -12.73 -21.71
N LEU A 61 -7.33 -13.58 -21.22
CA LEU A 61 -5.91 -13.45 -21.53
C LEU A 61 -5.68 -13.55 -23.05
N GLU A 62 -6.35 -14.50 -23.71
CA GLU A 62 -6.25 -14.72 -25.16
C GLU A 62 -6.72 -13.49 -25.95
N GLU A 63 -7.84 -12.86 -25.54
CA GLU A 63 -8.35 -11.64 -26.18
C GLU A 63 -7.39 -10.45 -26.01
N VAL A 64 -6.68 -10.39 -24.88
CA VAL A 64 -5.65 -9.36 -24.63
C VAL A 64 -4.40 -9.62 -25.45
N GLU A 65 -3.94 -10.87 -25.52
CA GLU A 65 -2.76 -11.28 -26.29
C GLU A 65 -2.95 -11.01 -27.78
N GLU A 66 -4.10 -11.40 -28.36
CA GLU A 66 -4.44 -11.11 -29.76
C GLU A 66 -4.47 -9.60 -30.02
N LYS A 67 -5.07 -8.81 -29.12
CA LYS A 67 -5.19 -7.36 -29.28
C LYS A 67 -3.86 -6.63 -29.18
N LEU A 68 -2.89 -7.17 -28.42
CA LEU A 68 -1.57 -6.60 -28.24
C LEU A 68 -0.51 -7.20 -29.17
N GLY A 69 -0.87 -8.21 -29.99
CA GLY A 69 0.06 -8.92 -30.88
C GLY A 69 1.09 -9.75 -30.11
N LEU A 70 0.68 -10.31 -28.96
CA LEU A 70 1.48 -11.18 -28.10
C LEU A 70 1.12 -12.66 -28.27
N ASP A 71 0.19 -12.97 -29.17
CA ASP A 71 -0.20 -14.33 -29.54
C ASP A 71 0.91 -15.01 -30.36
N HIS A 72 1.68 -15.88 -29.70
CA HIS A 72 2.77 -16.67 -30.30
C HIS A 72 2.68 -18.14 -29.90
#